data_AF-A0A4W5JQ63-F1
#
_entry.id   AF-A0A4W5JQ63-F1
#
_cell.length_a   1.000
_cell.length_b   1.000
_cell.length_c   1.000
_cell.angle_alpha   90.00
_cell.angle_beta   90.00
_cell.angle_gamma   90.00
#
_symmetry.space_group_name_H-M   'P 1'
#
loop_
_entity.id
_entity.type
_entity.pdbx_description
1 polymer ?
#
loop_
_entity_poly.entity_id
_entity_poly.type
_entity_poly.pdbx_seq_one_letter_code
_entity_poly.pdbx_strand_id
1 'polypeptide(L)'
;MRDQDSDLWKGFMFAFLLFLLSSLQSLFNHQYMYSCFTVGMRVKTAVMGLVYRKSLVISSAARQSCTVGEIVNLVSADTQKLMDMVVYFNAVWVAPIEIALCLFFLWQVGRTHTSTTYAHAGALTHCCYPSPVSNSVWVRQP
;
A
#
# COMPACT_ATOMS: atom_id res chain seq x y z
N MET A 1 10.26 6.78 -26.78
CA MET A 1 9.31 6.80 -27.91
C MET A 1 7.92 6.70 -27.31
N ARG A 2 7.06 7.72 -27.47
CA ARG A 2 5.62 7.54 -27.26
C ARG A 2 5.13 6.85 -28.51
N ASP A 3 4.65 5.61 -28.41
CA ASP A 3 4.07 4.91 -29.55
C ASP A 3 2.81 5.66 -29.98
N GLN A 4 2.95 6.48 -31.01
CA GLN A 4 1.92 7.41 -31.49
C GLN A 4 0.79 6.68 -32.24
N ASP A 5 0.96 5.38 -32.47
CA ASP A 5 -0.02 4.45 -33.05
C ASP A 5 -0.62 3.48 -32.00
N SER A 6 -0.68 3.89 -30.74
CA SER A 6 -1.37 3.10 -29.71
C SER A 6 -2.88 3.23 -29.90
N ASP A 7 -3.55 2.11 -30.22
CA ASP A 7 -5.00 2.05 -30.43
C ASP A 7 -5.75 2.84 -29.35
N LEU A 8 -6.55 3.84 -29.74
CA LEU A 8 -7.32 4.69 -28.83
C LEU A 8 -8.12 3.89 -27.79
N TRP A 9 -8.55 2.68 -28.17
CA TRP A 9 -9.23 1.72 -27.30
C TRP A 9 -8.42 1.34 -26.05
N LYS A 10 -7.10 1.13 -26.16
CA LYS A 10 -6.24 0.83 -25.00
C LYS A 10 -6.22 1.99 -24.02
N GLY A 11 -6.20 3.23 -24.51
CA GLY A 11 -6.31 4.42 -23.68
C GLY A 11 -7.61 4.48 -22.89
N PHE A 12 -8.74 4.21 -23.55
CA PHE A 12 -10.05 4.12 -22.88
C PHE A 12 -10.08 2.99 -21.83
N MET A 13 -9.50 1.83 -22.11
CA MET A 13 -9.39 0.74 -21.14
C MET A 13 -8.60 1.15 -19.89
N PHE A 14 -7.44 1.80 -20.05
CA PHE A 14 -6.64 2.26 -18.91
C PHE A 14 -7.35 3.36 -18.11
N ALA A 15 -7.99 4.32 -18.78
CA ALA A 15 -8.74 5.38 -18.12
C ALA A 15 -9.90 4.80 -17.28
N PHE A 16 -10.64 3.84 -17.84
CA PHE A 16 -11.71 3.14 -17.13
C PHE A 16 -11.18 2.31 -15.95
N LEU A 17 -10.06 1.62 -16.13
CA LEU A 17 -9.45 0.82 -15.07
C LEU A 17 -8.97 1.70 -13.90
N LEU A 18 -8.36 2.86 -14.18
CA LEU A 18 -7.93 3.81 -13.16
C LEU A 18 -9.12 4.40 -12.39
N PHE A 19 -10.22 4.70 -13.09
CA PHE A 19 -11.46 5.17 -12.48
C PHE A 19 -12.07 4.11 -11.55
N LEU A 20 -12.15 2.85 -12.02
CA LEU A 20 -12.62 1.73 -11.21
C LEU A 20 -11.75 1.50 -9.99
N LEU A 21 -10.42 1.51 -10.15
CA LEU A 21 -9.47 1.32 -9.07
C LEU A 21 -9.64 2.39 -7.98
N SER A 22 -9.75 3.66 -8.38
CA SER A 22 -9.95 4.78 -7.46
C SER A 22 -11.29 4.69 -6.71
N SER A 23 -12.33 4.25 -7.42
CA SER A 23 -13.66 4.02 -6.82
C SER A 23 -13.63 2.88 -5.82
N LEU A 24 -13.01 1.75 -6.17
CA LEU A 24 -12.85 0.60 -5.29
C LEU A 24 -12.01 0.93 -4.05
N GLN A 25 -10.89 1.64 -4.22
CA GLN A 25 -10.07 2.13 -3.11
C GLN A 25 -10.93 2.91 -2.11
N SER A 26 -11.74 3.85 -2.61
CA SER A 26 -12.62 4.66 -1.77
C SER A 26 -13.65 3.80 -1.02
N LEU A 27 -14.26 2.83 -1.70
CA LEU A 27 -15.23 1.90 -1.10
C LEU A 27 -14.58 1.03 -0.01
N PHE A 28 -13.41 0.46 -0.27
CA PHE A 28 -12.69 -0.36 0.71
C PHE A 28 -12.29 0.46 1.94
N ASN A 29 -11.80 1.68 1.74
CA ASN A 29 -11.48 2.58 2.85
C ASN A 29 -12.72 2.90 3.70
N HIS A 30 -13.85 3.15 3.05
CA HIS A 30 -15.11 3.44 3.76
C HIS A 30 -15.63 2.21 4.51
N GLN A 31 -15.58 1.03 3.90
CA GLN A 31 -15.99 -0.23 4.51
C GLN A 31 -15.10 -0.60 5.71
N TYR A 32 -13.79 -0.32 5.59
CA TYR A 32 -12.84 -0.47 6.69
C TYR A 32 -13.22 0.43 7.87
N MET A 33 -13.45 1.72 7.61
CA MET A 33 -13.89 2.67 8.64
C MET A 33 -15.21 2.24 9.28
N TYR A 34 -16.18 1.78 8.48
CA TYR A 34 -17.45 1.29 8.97
C TYR A 34 -17.30 0.04 9.85
N SER A 35 -16.42 -0.90 9.50
CA SER A 35 -16.10 -2.06 10.34
C SER A 35 -15.49 -1.63 11.67
N CYS A 36 -14.53 -0.72 11.65
CA CYS A 36 -13.95 -0.16 12.87
C CYS A 36 -15.03 0.46 13.76
N PHE A 37 -15.93 1.27 13.18
CA PHE A 37 -17.05 1.88 13.89
C PHE A 37 -17.97 0.86 14.54
N THR A 38 -18.35 -0.16 13.78
CA THR A 38 -19.22 -1.24 14.25
C THR A 38 -18.59 -2.02 15.41
N VAL A 39 -17.30 -2.34 15.32
CA VAL A 39 -16.58 -3.05 16.38
C VAL A 39 -16.50 -2.20 17.66
N GLY A 40 -16.14 -0.91 17.56
CA GLY A 40 -16.08 -0.05 18.74
C GLY A 40 -17.44 0.14 19.40
N MET A 41 -18.52 0.26 18.62
CA MET A 41 -19.88 0.30 19.18
C MET A 41 -20.24 -0.98 19.93
N ARG A 42 -19.92 -2.17 19.36
CA ARG A 42 -20.17 -3.45 20.03
C ARG A 42 -19.42 -3.58 21.35
N VAL A 43 -18.14 -3.18 21.37
CA VAL A 43 -17.33 -3.18 22.59
C VAL A 43 -17.91 -2.22 23.62
N LYS A 44 -18.25 -0.98 23.22
CA LYS A 44 -18.86 0.02 24.09
C LYS A 44 -20.13 -0.52 24.75
N THR A 45 -21.04 -1.09 23.98
CA THR A 45 -22.31 -1.62 24.50
C THR A 45 -22.11 -2.85 25.39
N ALA A 46 -21.20 -3.76 25.03
CA ALA A 46 -20.89 -4.94 25.85
C ALA A 46 -20.30 -4.54 27.22
N VAL A 47 -19.34 -3.61 27.24
CA VAL A 47 -18.73 -3.12 28.47
C VAL A 47 -19.74 -2.33 29.30
N MET A 48 -20.51 -1.43 28.69
CA MET A 48 -21.60 -0.72 29.37
C MET A 48 -22.59 -1.69 30.03
N GLY A 49 -23.03 -2.73 29.31
CA GLY A 49 -23.94 -3.74 29.84
C GLY A 49 -23.33 -4.51 31.02
N LEU A 50 -22.05 -4.91 30.92
CA LEU A 50 -21.32 -5.57 32.00
C LEU A 50 -21.16 -4.66 33.23
N VAL A 51 -20.82 -3.39 33.03
CA VAL A 51 -20.68 -2.38 34.09
C VAL A 51 -22.02 -2.14 34.78
N TYR A 52 -23.11 -1.97 34.02
CA TYR A 52 -24.46 -1.83 34.57
C TYR A 52 -24.87 -3.05 35.41
N ARG A 53 -24.58 -4.25 34.92
CA ARG A 53 -24.92 -5.48 35.62
C ARG A 53 -24.08 -5.66 36.88
N LYS A 54 -22.79 -5.31 36.83
CA LYS A 54 -21.90 -5.28 38.00
C LYS A 54 -22.31 -4.21 39.01
N SER A 55 -22.73 -3.03 38.57
CA SER A 55 -23.13 -1.93 39.45
C SER A 55 -24.43 -2.21 40.19
N LEU A 56 -25.35 -2.97 39.59
CA LEU A 56 -26.57 -3.45 40.24
C LEU A 56 -26.30 -4.56 41.28
N VAL A 57 -25.23 -5.35 41.11
CA VAL A 57 -24.86 -6.45 42.01
C VAL A 57 -23.91 -5.99 43.13
N ILE A 58 -23.10 -4.97 42.89
CA ILE A 58 -22.11 -4.49 43.86
C ILE A 58 -22.75 -3.40 44.75
N SER A 59 -22.88 -3.73 46.04
CA SER A 59 -23.58 -2.94 47.07
C SER A 59 -22.92 -1.56 47.33
N SER A 60 -23.66 -0.68 48.03
CA SER A 60 -23.44 0.75 48.31
C SER A 60 -22.01 1.21 48.63
N ALA A 61 -21.12 0.32 49.09
CA ALA A 61 -19.73 0.63 49.41
C ALA A 61 -18.85 0.91 48.17
N ALA A 62 -19.09 0.25 47.03
CA ALA A 62 -18.33 0.49 45.80
C ALA A 62 -18.78 1.78 45.06
N ARG A 63 -20.01 2.25 45.33
CA ARG A 63 -20.57 3.51 44.82
C ARG A 63 -19.81 4.76 45.30
N GLN A 64 -18.98 4.61 46.33
CA GLN A 64 -18.27 5.69 47.01
C GLN A 64 -16.89 5.99 46.42
N SER A 65 -16.35 5.10 45.57
CA SER A 65 -15.01 5.23 44.97
C SER A 65 -15.03 5.59 43.47
N CYS A 66 -16.03 5.14 42.70
CA CYS A 66 -16.27 5.56 41.32
C CYS A 66 -17.78 5.45 41.01
N THR A 67 -18.37 6.51 40.48
CA THR A 67 -19.79 6.47 40.06
C THR A 67 -19.93 5.73 38.73
N VAL A 68 -21.11 5.13 38.49
CA VAL A 68 -21.41 4.44 37.21
C VAL A 68 -21.23 5.38 36.02
N GLY A 69 -21.57 6.67 36.19
CA GLY A 69 -21.39 7.69 35.16
C GLY A 69 -19.92 7.97 34.82
N GLU A 70 -19.03 8.01 35.81
CA GLU A 70 -17.58 8.18 35.59
C GLU A 70 -16.98 6.98 34.85
N ILE A 71 -17.36 5.75 35.22
CA ILE A 71 -16.88 4.53 34.54
C ILE A 71 -17.36 4.52 33.08
N VAL A 72 -18.62 4.87 32.84
CA VAL A 72 -19.19 4.95 31.48
C VAL A 72 -18.48 6.00 30.63
N ASN A 73 -18.14 7.15 31.22
CA ASN A 73 -17.38 8.19 30.55
C ASN A 73 -15.96 7.71 30.21
N LEU A 74 -15.29 7.05 31.17
CA LEU A 74 -13.95 6.48 30.98
C LEU A 74 -13.96 5.41 29.87
N VAL A 75 -14.91 4.47 29.90
CA VAL A 75 -15.08 3.43 28.87
C VAL A 75 -15.34 4.06 27.50
N SER A 76 -16.13 5.13 27.44
CA SER A 76 -16.39 5.84 26.18
C SER A 76 -15.10 6.46 25.62
N ALA A 77 -14.30 7.12 26.47
CA ALA A 77 -13.01 7.67 26.08
C ALA A 77 -12.01 6.57 25.67
N ASP A 78 -11.99 5.44 26.38
CA ASP A 78 -11.12 4.30 26.07
C ASP A 78 -11.51 3.63 24.76
N THR A 79 -12.80 3.44 24.48
CA THR A 79 -13.23 2.85 23.18
C THR A 79 -12.81 3.68 21.98
N GLN A 80 -12.85 5.01 22.11
CA GLN A 80 -12.37 5.91 21.06
C GLN A 80 -10.87 5.71 20.82
N LYS A 81 -10.08 5.70 21.90
CA LYS A 81 -8.63 5.47 21.80
C LYS A 81 -8.28 4.08 21.26
N LEU A 82 -9.04 3.05 21.63
CA LEU A 82 -8.83 1.69 21.10
C LEU A 82 -9.05 1.61 19.59
N MET A 83 -10.06 2.32 19.06
CA MET A 83 -10.26 2.41 17.61
C MET A 83 -9.07 3.04 16.92
N ASP A 84 -8.58 4.16 17.44
CA ASP A 84 -7.41 4.84 16.90
C ASP A 84 -6.18 3.93 16.97
N MET A 85 -5.98 3.21 18.08
CA MET A 85 -4.89 2.24 18.24
C MET A 85 -4.95 1.12 17.21
N VAL A 86 -6.13 0.57 16.89
CA VAL A 86 -6.26 -0.47 15.85
C VAL A 86 -5.90 0.09 14.47
N VAL A 87 -6.27 1.34 14.18
CA VAL A 87 -5.91 2.01 12.92
C VAL A 87 -4.40 2.24 12.85
N TYR A 88 -3.78 2.76 13.91
CA TYR A 88 -2.33 2.95 13.96
C TYR A 88 -1.57 1.63 13.90
N PHE A 89 -2.04 0.61 14.61
CA PHE A 89 -1.45 -0.72 14.53
C PHE A 89 -1.49 -1.23 13.09
N ASN A 90 -2.63 -1.03 12.41
CA ASN A 90 -2.74 -1.37 10.99
C ASN A 90 -1.74 -0.60 10.11
N ALA A 91 -1.60 0.71 10.34
CA ALA A 91 -0.61 1.52 9.63
C ALA A 91 0.84 1.05 9.89
N VAL A 92 1.16 0.58 11.10
CA VAL A 92 2.52 0.16 11.49
C VAL A 92 2.99 -1.06 10.68
N TRP A 93 2.11 -2.02 10.34
CA TRP A 93 2.51 -3.17 9.52
C TRP A 93 2.30 -2.94 8.01
N VAL A 94 1.33 -2.11 7.61
CA VAL A 94 1.10 -1.78 6.20
C VAL A 94 2.18 -0.86 5.64
N ALA A 95 2.63 0.15 6.41
CA ALA A 95 3.66 1.09 5.99
C ALA A 95 4.99 0.44 5.55
N PRO A 96 5.60 -0.51 6.27
CA PRO A 96 6.83 -1.16 5.82
C PRO A 96 6.60 -2.02 4.56
N ILE A 97 5.42 -2.62 4.39
CA ILE A 97 5.06 -3.36 3.18
C ILE A 97 4.98 -2.39 1.99
N GLU A 98 4.34 -1.24 2.17
CA GLU A 98 4.24 -0.20 1.15
C GLU A 98 5.63 0.32 0.73
N ILE A 99 6.51 0.62 1.70
CA ILE A 99 7.89 1.03 1.43
C ILE A 99 8.65 -0.04 0.67
N ALA A 100 8.53 -1.31 1.08
CA ALA A 100 9.19 -2.43 0.40
C ALA A 100 8.70 -2.59 -1.05
N LEU A 101 7.40 -2.46 -1.30
CA LEU A 101 6.82 -2.50 -2.64
C LEU A 101 7.32 -1.34 -3.51
N CYS A 102 7.35 -0.12 -2.97
CA CYS A 102 7.89 1.06 -3.66
C CYS A 102 9.36 0.86 -4.06
N LEU A 103 10.19 0.36 -3.15
CA LEU A 103 11.60 0.05 -3.42
C LEU A 103 11.76 -1.09 -4.44
N PHE A 104 10.91 -2.12 -4.37
CA PHE A 104 10.90 -3.22 -5.32
C PHE A 104 10.58 -2.75 -6.74
N PHE A 105 9.51 -1.97 -6.92
CA PHE A 105 9.15 -1.40 -8.21
C PHE A 105 10.23 -0.45 -8.75
N LEU A 106 10.81 0.39 -7.88
CA LEU A 106 11.92 1.28 -8.25
C LEU A 106 13.12 0.47 -8.76
N TRP A 107 13.50 -0.59 -8.05
CA TRP A 107 14.61 -1.45 -8.44
C TRP A 107 14.34 -2.18 -9.76
N GLN A 108 13.12 -2.64 -9.98
CA GLN A 108 12.70 -3.27 -11.24
C GLN A 108 12.81 -2.28 -12.41
N VAL A 109 12.33 -1.04 -12.24
CA VAL A 109 12.45 0.01 -13.26
C VAL A 109 13.92 0.33 -13.54
N GLY A 110 14.73 0.56 -12.50
CA GLY A 110 16.16 0.86 -12.64
C GLY A 110 16.96 -0.23 -13.37
N ARG A 111 16.63 -1.51 -13.17
CA ARG A 111 17.26 -2.64 -13.86
C ARG A 111 16.93 -2.67 -15.37
N THR A 112 15.72 -2.26 -15.73
CA THR A 112 15.27 -2.24 -17.13
C THR A 112 16.01 -1.16 -17.94
N HIS A 113 16.29 -0.01 -17.32
CA HIS A 113 17.04 1.10 -17.95
C HIS A 113 18.53 0.79 -18.16
N THR A 114 19.16 0.06 -17.24
CA THR A 114 20.56 -0.36 -17.38
C THR A 114 20.71 -1.42 -18.49
N SER A 115 19.79 -2.38 -18.56
CA SER A 115 19.82 -3.43 -19.60
C SER A 115 19.74 -2.88 -21.04
N THR A 116 18.96 -1.81 -21.25
CA THR A 116 18.85 -1.14 -22.56
C THR A 116 20.07 -0.29 -22.90
N THR A 117 20.72 0.35 -21.91
CA THR A 117 21.97 1.11 -22.14
C THR A 117 23.16 0.20 -22.44
N TYR A 118 23.30 -0.95 -21.77
CA TYR A 118 24.34 -1.93 -22.11
C TYR A 118 24.13 -2.56 -23.50
N ALA A 119 22.88 -2.82 -23.90
CA ALA A 119 22.56 -3.32 -25.24
C ALA A 119 22.88 -2.28 -26.34
N HIS A 120 22.57 -1.00 -26.12
CA HIS A 120 22.91 0.08 -27.05
C HIS A 120 24.43 0.35 -27.12
N ALA A 121 25.14 0.27 -25.99
CA ALA A 121 26.60 0.42 -25.95
C ALA A 121 27.33 -0.75 -26.63
N GLY A 122 26.82 -1.98 -26.50
CA GLY A 122 27.32 -3.17 -27.20
C GLY A 122 27.11 -3.12 -28.72
N ALA A 123 25.98 -2.58 -29.18
CA ALA A 123 25.72 -2.36 -30.61
C ALA A 123 26.65 -1.28 -31.21
N LEU A 124 26.94 -0.21 -30.46
CA LEU A 124 27.87 0.84 -30.90
C LEU A 124 29.34 0.36 -30.90
N THR A 125 29.76 -0.52 -30.00
CA THR A 125 31.10 -1.12 -30.04
C THR A 125 31.29 -2.09 -31.21
N HIS A 126 30.23 -2.78 -31.65
CA HIS A 126 30.26 -3.59 -32.87
C HIS A 126 30.26 -2.76 -34.17
N CYS A 127 29.66 -1.57 -34.19
CA CYS A 127 29.72 -0.67 -35.35
C CYS A 127 31.00 0.19 -35.41
N CYS A 128 31.71 0.37 -34.29
CA CYS A 128 32.94 1.17 -34.21
C CYS A 128 34.24 0.34 -34.27
N TYR A 129 34.15 -0.99 -34.40
CA TYR A 129 35.28 -1.84 -34.80
C TYR A 129 35.16 -2.13 -36.31
N PRO A 130 35.81 -1.35 -37.21
CA PRO A 130 35.90 -1.74 -38.60
C PRO A 130 36.64 -3.07 -38.63
N SER A 131 36.02 -4.08 -39.25
CA SER A 131 36.67 -5.36 -39.52
C SER A 131 38.01 -5.10 -40.20
N PRO A 132 39.12 -5.70 -39.75
CA PRO A 132 40.37 -5.60 -40.50
C PRO A 132 40.13 -6.26 -41.86
N VAL A 133 40.21 -5.44 -42.91
CA VAL A 133 40.27 -5.85 -44.30
C VAL A 133 41.15 -7.10 -44.42
N SER A 134 40.57 -8.14 -45.03
CA SER A 134 41.23 -9.35 -45.49
C SER A 134 42.39 -8.97 -46.42
N ASN A 135 43.58 -8.80 -45.85
CA ASN A 135 44.81 -8.58 -46.60
C ASN A 135 45.38 -9.94 -47.01
N SER A 136 44.83 -10.52 -48.07
CA SER A 136 45.38 -11.69 -48.76
C SER A 136 45.54 -11.44 -50.26
N VAL A 137 45.94 -10.21 -50.62
CA VAL A 137 46.41 -9.82 -51.95
C VAL A 137 47.88 -9.38 -51.83
N TRP A 138 48.78 -10.31 -51.48
CA TRP A 138 50.23 -10.16 -51.63
C TRP A 138 50.90 -11.55 -51.69
N VAL A 139 50.57 -12.37 -52.68
CA VAL A 139 51.43 -13.53 -53.02
C VAL A 139 51.55 -13.65 -54.54
N ARG A 140 52.78 -13.31 -55.00
CA ARG A 140 53.47 -13.77 -56.23
C ARG A 140 53.14 -13.10 -57.58
N GLN A 141 54.01 -12.16 -57.97
CA GLN A 141 54.53 -12.06 -59.35
C GLN A 141 55.42 -13.29 -59.66
N PRO A 142 55.66 -13.66 -60.94
CA PRO A 142 56.45 -12.87 -61.90
C PRO A 142 55.64 -12.19 -63.01
#